data_AF-A0A929ZP20-F1
#
_entry.id   AF-A0A929ZP20-F1
#
_cell.length_a   1.000
_cell.length_b   1.000
_cell.length_c   1.000
_cell.angle_alpha   90.00
_cell.angle_beta   90.00
_cell.angle_gamma   90.00
#
_symmetry.space_group_name_H-M   'P 1'
#
loop_
_entity.id
_entity.type
_entity.pdbx_description
1 polymer ?
#
loop_
_entity_poly.entity_id
_entity_poly.type
_entity_poly.pdbx_seq_one_letter_code
_entity_poly.pdbx_strand_id
1 'polypeptide(L)'
;MKKNLTELVFILDRSGSMHGLENDTIGGFNAMIEKQKKEEGEALISTILFDHKSKVIHDRVDVKGIFPMTEKDYVTGGSTALLDAVGNAICHIMNIHKYAR
;
A
#
# COMPACT_ATOMS: atom_id res chain seq x y z
N MET A 1 -10.03 10.46 16.61
CA MET A 1 -10.21 10.14 15.17
C MET A 1 -11.03 11.25 14.54
N LYS A 2 -10.54 11.86 13.45
CA LYS A 2 -11.35 12.81 12.67
C LYS A 2 -12.60 12.09 12.14
N LYS A 3 -13.75 12.75 12.19
CA LYS A 3 -14.97 12.25 11.53
C LYS A 3 -14.78 12.38 10.01
N ASN A 4 -15.04 11.32 9.25
CA ASN A 4 -14.89 11.22 7.78
C ASN A 4 -13.45 11.10 7.24
N LEU A 5 -12.52 10.59 8.05
CA LEU A 5 -11.19 10.18 7.58
C LEU A 5 -11.19 8.69 7.25
N THR A 6 -10.92 8.34 6.00
CA THR A 6 -10.73 6.95 5.56
C THR A 6 -9.24 6.64 5.54
N GLU A 7 -8.84 5.49 6.09
CA GLU A 7 -7.46 5.03 6.02
C GLU A 7 -7.42 3.71 5.25
N LEU A 8 -6.74 3.73 4.10
CA LEU A 8 -6.58 2.57 3.24
C LEU A 8 -5.15 2.05 3.36
N VAL A 9 -5.02 0.76 3.63
CA VAL A 9 -3.73 0.08 3.73
C VAL A 9 -3.63 -0.92 2.60
N PHE A 10 -2.75 -0.63 1.64
CA PHE A 10 -2.41 -1.52 0.55
C PHE A 10 -1.30 -2.46 0.99
N ILE A 11 -1.53 -3.76 0.82
CA ILE A 11 -0.54 -4.80 1.00
C ILE A 11 -0.40 -5.48 -0.36
N LEU A 12 0.67 -5.17 -1.08
CA LEU A 12 0.89 -5.62 -2.46
C LEU A 12 1.98 -6.69 -2.48
N ASP A 13 1.61 -7.86 -2.99
CA ASP A 13 2.55 -8.94 -3.25
C ASP A 13 3.47 -8.52 -4.40
N ARG A 14 4.77 -8.69 -4.24
CA ARG A 14 5.80 -8.54 -5.28
C ARG A 14 6.75 -9.75 -5.27
N SER A 15 6.29 -10.89 -4.78
CA SER A 15 7.05 -12.14 -4.79
C SER A 15 7.27 -12.65 -6.22
N GLY A 16 8.19 -13.60 -6.40
CA GLY A 16 8.48 -14.15 -7.73
C GLY A 16 7.28 -14.75 -8.46
N SER A 17 6.20 -15.14 -7.76
CA SER A 17 4.97 -15.62 -8.40
C SER A 17 4.18 -14.55 -9.14
N MET A 18 4.46 -13.28 -8.84
CA MET A 18 3.84 -12.13 -9.52
C MET A 18 4.54 -11.78 -10.84
N HIS A 19 5.56 -12.55 -11.24
CA HIS A 19 6.27 -12.34 -12.50
C HIS A 19 5.30 -12.44 -13.70
N GLY A 20 5.27 -11.40 -14.53
CA GLY A 20 4.36 -11.26 -15.66
C GLY A 20 3.02 -10.60 -15.32
N LEU A 21 2.75 -10.32 -14.04
CA LEU A 21 1.55 -9.61 -13.55
C LEU A 21 1.88 -8.20 -13.05
N GLU A 22 3.09 -7.69 -13.32
CA GLU A 22 3.54 -6.37 -12.87
C GLU A 22 2.63 -5.27 -13.40
N ASN A 23 2.37 -5.29 -14.70
CA ASN A 23 1.56 -4.27 -15.36
C ASN A 23 0.11 -4.26 -14.86
N ASP A 24 -0.45 -5.44 -14.62
CA ASP A 24 -1.81 -5.57 -14.07
C ASP A 24 -1.88 -5.07 -12.63
N THR A 25 -0.85 -5.37 -11.82
CA THR A 25 -0.79 -4.92 -10.42
C THR A 25 -0.60 -3.41 -10.32
N ILE A 26 0.32 -2.85 -11.12
CA ILE A 26 0.57 -1.41 -11.20
C ILE A 26 -0.68 -0.69 -11.73
N GLY A 27 -1.28 -1.21 -12.80
CA GLY A 27 -2.51 -0.67 -13.40
C GLY A 27 -3.68 -0.68 -12.41
N GLY A 28 -3.87 -1.79 -11.70
CA GLY A 28 -4.90 -1.94 -10.67
C GLY A 28 -4.70 -0.97 -9.50
N PHE A 29 -3.47 -0.83 -9.01
CA PHE A 29 -3.13 0.14 -7.96
C PHE A 29 -3.43 1.57 -8.41
N ASN A 30 -2.92 1.98 -9.57
CA ASN A 30 -3.10 3.32 -10.10
C ASN A 30 -4.58 3.64 -10.36
N ALA A 31 -5.35 2.70 -10.91
CA ALA A 31 -6.79 2.86 -11.11
C ALA A 31 -7.53 3.03 -9.78
N MET A 32 -7.15 2.28 -8.74
CA MET A 32 -7.75 2.42 -7.41
C MET A 32 -7.42 3.78 -6.78
N ILE A 33 -6.16 4.24 -6.88
CA ILE A 33 -5.76 5.57 -6.39
C ILE A 33 -6.54 6.67 -7.11
N GLU A 34 -6.66 6.62 -8.44
CA GLU A 34 -7.42 7.62 -9.20
C GLU A 34 -8.91 7.59 -8.88
N LYS A 35 -9.48 6.42 -8.54
CA LYS A 35 -10.84 6.34 -8.02
C LYS A 35 -10.95 7.01 -6.66
N GLN A 36 -10.04 6.71 -5.73
CA GLN A 36 -10.05 7.28 -4.38
C GLN A 36 -9.81 8.79 -4.37
N LYS A 37 -9.01 9.33 -5.30
CA LYS A 37 -8.85 10.79 -5.48
C LYS A 37 -10.15 11.51 -5.88
N LYS A 38 -11.11 10.81 -6.49
CA LYS A 38 -12.40 11.36 -6.92
C LYS A 38 -13.50 11.21 -5.87
N GLU A 39 -13.31 10.36 -4.87
CA GLU A 39 -14.27 10.19 -3.79
C GLU A 39 -14.23 11.39 -2.83
N GLU A 40 -15.39 11.74 -2.26
CA GLU A 40 -15.49 12.82 -1.29
C GLU A 40 -14.97 12.35 0.07
N GLY A 41 -14.02 13.08 0.65
CA GLY A 41 -13.48 12.80 1.98
C GLY A 41 -11.97 13.02 2.08
N GLU A 42 -11.44 12.86 3.28
CA GLU A 42 -9.99 12.76 3.49
C GLU A 42 -9.62 11.27 3.46
N ALA A 43 -8.67 10.88 2.61
CA ALA A 43 -8.16 9.51 2.55
C ALA A 43 -6.64 9.48 2.77
N LEU A 44 -6.21 8.70 3.77
CA LEU A 44 -4.79 8.41 4.02
C LEU A 44 -4.48 7.03 3.47
N ILE A 45 -3.41 6.95 2.70
CA ILE A 45 -2.96 5.71 2.10
C ILE A 45 -1.64 5.30 2.73
N SER A 46 -1.56 4.04 3.13
CA SER A 46 -0.31 3.37 3.43
C SER A 46 -0.12 2.23 2.43
N THR A 47 1.07 2.10 1.85
CA THR A 47 1.34 1.04 0.87
C THR A 47 2.58 0.28 1.28
N ILE A 48 2.39 -1.03 1.41
CA ILE A 48 3.40 -1.99 1.84
C ILE A 48 3.58 -2.98 0.69
N LEU A 49 4.79 -3.01 0.13
CA LEU A 49 5.19 -4.03 -0.83
C LEU A 49 5.82 -5.18 -0.06
N PHE A 50 5.47 -6.42 -0.37
CA PHE A 50 6.07 -7.58 0.28
C PHE A 50 6.55 -8.64 -0.71
N ASP A 51 7.70 -9.19 -0.41
CA ASP A 51 8.25 -10.43 -0.96
C ASP A 51 8.69 -11.30 0.22
N HIS A 52 9.95 -11.70 0.28
CA HIS A 52 10.59 -12.26 1.47
C HIS A 52 10.87 -11.18 2.55
N LYS A 53 10.70 -9.90 2.21
CA LYS A 53 10.80 -8.74 3.10
C LYS A 53 9.59 -7.83 2.89
N SER A 54 9.26 -7.03 3.90
CA SER A 54 8.26 -5.97 3.78
C SER A 54 8.96 -4.62 3.56
N LYS A 55 8.42 -3.80 2.67
CA LYS A 55 8.89 -2.45 2.39
C LYS A 55 7.69 -1.50 2.35
N VAL A 56 7.69 -0.51 3.24
CA VAL A 56 6.71 0.57 3.22
C VAL A 56 7.16 1.62 2.20
N ILE A 57 6.32 1.95 1.23
CA ILE A 57 6.60 2.99 0.21
C ILE A 57 5.75 4.24 0.41
N HIS A 58 4.58 4.10 1.02
CA HIS A 58 3.73 5.20 1.47
C HIS A 58 3.36 4.94 2.92
N ASP A 59 3.57 5.93 3.79
CA ASP A 59 3.19 5.87 5.20
C ASP A 59 2.25 7.04 5.52
N ARG A 60 0.94 6.73 5.62
CA ARG A 60 -0.14 7.71 5.88
C ARG A 60 -0.06 8.98 5.02
N VAL A 61 0.10 8.80 3.72
CA VAL A 61 0.15 9.90 2.76
C VAL A 61 -1.26 10.24 2.29
N ASP A 62 -1.60 11.52 2.14
CA ASP A 62 -2.86 11.94 1.53
C ASP A 62 -2.96 11.41 0.10
N VAL A 63 -4.09 10.81 -0.24
CA VAL A 63 -4.37 10.26 -1.58
C VAL A 63 -4.06 11.25 -2.72
N LYS A 64 -4.23 12.56 -2.49
CA LYS A 64 -3.94 13.62 -3.48
C LYS A 64 -2.45 13.80 -3.76
N GLY A 65 -1.60 13.48 -2.78
CA GLY A 65 -0.13 13.58 -2.89
C GLY A 65 0.55 12.34 -3.47
N ILE A 66 -0.21 11.29 -3.79
CA ILE A 66 0.35 10.02 -4.28
C ILE A 66 0.55 10.07 -5.78
N PHE A 67 1.81 9.84 -6.17
CA PHE A 67 2.19 9.65 -7.55
C PHE A 67 1.84 8.23 -8.02
N PRO A 68 1.48 8.07 -9.31
CA PRO A 68 1.28 6.74 -9.88
C PRO A 68 2.51 5.86 -9.70
N MET A 69 2.28 4.61 -9.35
CA MET A 69 3.33 3.59 -9.28
C MET A 69 3.85 3.30 -10.70
N THR A 70 5.16 3.11 -10.80
CA THR A 70 5.83 2.75 -12.06
C THR A 70 6.51 1.38 -11.96
N GLU A 71 6.95 0.83 -13.08
CA GLU A 71 7.73 -0.42 -13.16
C GLU A 71 9.04 -0.36 -12.36
N LYS A 72 9.55 0.83 -12.04
CA LYS A 72 10.74 0.99 -11.18
C LYS A 72 10.42 0.83 -9.70
N ASP A 73 9.18 1.13 -9.31
CA ASP A 73 8.72 1.07 -7.93
C ASP A 73 8.27 -0.35 -7.55
N TYR A 74 7.75 -1.09 -8.54
CA TYR A 74 7.24 -2.44 -8.38
C TYR A 74 8.06 -3.43 -9.22
N VAL A 75 9.02 -4.08 -8.56
CA VAL A 75 9.87 -5.13 -9.13
C VAL A 75 9.62 -6.42 -8.37
N THR A 76 9.33 -7.49 -9.11
CA THR A 76 9.01 -8.81 -8.57
C THR A 76 10.28 -9.60 -8.24
N GLY A 77 10.24 -10.41 -7.19
CA GLY A 77 11.36 -11.27 -6.80
C GLY A 77 11.18 -11.91 -5.43
N GLY A 78 12.10 -12.81 -5.04
CA GLY A 78 12.06 -13.47 -3.73
C GLY A 78 10.88 -14.43 -3.54
N SER A 79 10.65 -14.84 -2.29
CA SER A 79 9.55 -15.73 -1.86
C SER A 79 8.33 -14.96 -1.33
N THR A 80 7.24 -15.65 -1.04
CA THR A 80 5.97 -15.04 -0.60
C THR A 80 5.83 -15.12 0.93
N ALA A 81 6.09 -14.02 1.66
CA ALA A 81 5.90 -13.93 3.12
C ALA A 81 4.61 -13.19 3.49
N LEU A 82 3.45 -13.62 2.95
CA LEU A 82 2.17 -12.92 3.10
C LEU A 82 1.72 -12.76 4.56
N LEU A 83 1.82 -13.82 5.37
CA LEU A 83 1.38 -13.78 6.78
C LEU A 83 2.22 -12.78 7.60
N ASP A 84 3.53 -12.75 7.36
CA ASP A 84 4.43 -11.77 7.98
C ASP A 84 4.11 -10.35 7.52
N ALA A 85 3.80 -10.16 6.23
CA ALA A 85 3.43 -8.86 5.69
C ALA A 85 2.15 -8.30 6.34
N VAL A 86 1.12 -9.14 6.49
CA VAL A 86 -0.13 -8.77 7.15
C VAL A 86 0.08 -8.48 8.63
N GLY A 87 0.82 -9.34 9.35
CA GLY A 87 1.13 -9.11 10.76
C GLY A 87 1.89 -7.81 10.99
N ASN A 88 2.92 -7.57 10.18
CA ASN A 88 3.69 -6.33 10.23
C ASN A 88 2.84 -5.09 9.91
N ALA A 89 1.94 -5.17 8.93
CA ALA A 89 1.02 -4.08 8.59
C ALA A 89 0.10 -3.73 9.76
N ILE A 90 -0.49 -4.73 10.42
CA ILE A 90 -1.35 -4.51 11.59
C ILE A 90 -0.55 -3.87 12.73
N CYS A 91 0.63 -4.40 13.06
CA CYS A 91 1.49 -3.84 14.10
C CYS A 91 1.91 -2.40 13.78
N HIS A 92 2.22 -2.10 12.52
CA HIS A 92 2.58 -0.75 12.06
C HIS A 92 1.44 0.25 12.29
N ILE A 93 0.23 -0.08 11.82
CA ILE A 93 -0.95 0.78 12.00
C ILE A 93 -1.33 0.92 13.47
N MET A 94 -1.29 -0.18 14.24
CA MET A 94 -1.53 -0.15 15.68
C MET A 94 -0.57 0.80 16.39
N ASN A 95 0.73 0.76 16.04
CA ASN A 95 1.72 1.67 16.62
C ASN A 95 1.44 3.12 16.24
N ILE A 96 1.13 3.39 14.98
CA ILE A 96 0.82 4.76 14.56
C ILE A 96 -0.40 5.29 15.32
N HIS A 97 -1.48 4.52 15.45
CA HIS A 97 -2.66 4.97 16.18
C HIS A 97 -2.43 5.08 17.69
N LYS A 98 -1.50 4.30 18.24
CA LYS A 98 -1.12 4.35 19.66
C LYS A 98 -0.29 5.60 19.99
N TYR A 99 0.56 6.06 19.07
CA TYR A 99 1.53 7.13 19.34
C TYR A 99 1.25 8.46 18.61
N ALA A 100 0.53 8.46 17.49
CA ALA A 100 0.22 9.68 16.70
C ALA A 100 -1.08 10.38 17.14
N ARG A 101 -1.31 10.45 18.47
CA ARG A 101 -2.54 10.99 19.05
C ARG A 101 -2.71 12.48 18.78
#